data_AF-A0AAV9JML7-F1
#
_entry.id   AF-A0AAV9JML7-F1
#
_cell.length_a   1.000
_cell.length_b   1.000
_cell.length_c   1.000
_cell.angle_alpha   90.00
_cell.angle_beta   90.00
_cell.angle_gamma   90.00
#
_symmetry.space_group_name_H-M   'P 1'
#
loop_
_entity.id
_entity.type
_entity.pdbx_description
1 polymer ?
#
loop_
_entity_poly.entity_id
_entity_poly.type
_entity_poly.pdbx_seq_one_letter_code
_entity_poly.pdbx_strand_id
1 'polypeptide(L)'
;MPFLQSLTERWPLPSVRDLEASHFELQNGPYPEFEGGTEKDIFEPSKLEQKAASSLNWLSRVFTRSPKAITEKCEALFPRSGECANGRSSTDAESRASTDASTLLEPEPEVKKRSRVDPRVVSDAIIGLSDGLTVPFALTAGLSALGNTKIVIFAGLAELTAGAISMGLGGYLGAKSEEESYKATLIDTKHMVDTCSADAATSIKEIFQPYDLPQHLSDDLTFHLAKSPHLVQFLMHFEHSQPEQAASRAITCALTIACGYFLGGFIPLLPYFLVGKDQVLLALWWSLGVMTVSLFAFGYGKTCFVSGWRGSHHMWEGTKGGVQMVLVGGLAAGSAMGLVRLFHAWSE
;
A
#
# COMPACT_ATOMS: atom_id res chain seq x y z
N MET A 1 -28.24 -41.49 4.45
CA MET A 1 -26.83 -41.18 4.13
C MET A 1 -26.37 -41.86 2.81
N PRO A 2 -26.86 -41.48 1.61
CA PRO A 2 -26.26 -41.96 0.35
C PRO A 2 -25.48 -40.86 -0.42
N PHE A 3 -25.58 -39.59 -0.01
CA PHE A 3 -24.97 -38.46 -0.74
C PHE A 3 -23.45 -38.36 -0.55
N LEU A 4 -22.92 -38.83 0.60
CA LEU A 4 -21.49 -38.73 0.90
C LEU A 4 -20.63 -39.83 0.23
N GLN A 5 -21.21 -40.98 -0.14
CA GLN A 5 -20.47 -42.02 -0.87
C GLN A 5 -20.25 -41.68 -2.35
N SER A 6 -21.15 -40.88 -2.95
CA SER A 6 -21.05 -40.49 -4.36
C SER A 6 -19.94 -39.47 -4.65
N LEU A 7 -19.50 -38.69 -3.64
CA LEU A 7 -18.44 -37.69 -3.81
C LEU A 7 -17.04 -38.28 -3.75
N THR A 8 -16.85 -39.36 -2.98
CA THR A 8 -15.53 -40.03 -2.85
C THR A 8 -15.14 -40.86 -4.07
N GLU A 9 -16.10 -41.36 -4.87
CA GLU A 9 -15.78 -42.10 -6.10
C GLU A 9 -15.42 -41.20 -7.28
N ARG A 10 -15.83 -39.93 -7.25
CA ARG A 10 -15.68 -39.01 -8.39
C ARG A 10 -14.40 -38.18 -8.37
N TRP A 11 -13.68 -38.20 -7.25
CA TRP A 11 -12.43 -37.45 -7.07
C TRP A 11 -11.46 -38.22 -6.15
N PRO A 12 -10.78 -39.28 -6.64
CA PRO A 12 -9.76 -39.94 -5.85
C PRO A 12 -8.61 -38.95 -5.63
N LEU A 13 -8.34 -38.61 -4.36
CA LEU A 13 -7.21 -37.78 -3.98
C LEU A 13 -5.91 -38.54 -4.28
N PRO A 14 -4.92 -37.92 -4.96
CA PRO A 14 -3.66 -38.57 -5.27
C PRO A 14 -2.89 -38.92 -3.99
N SER A 15 -2.18 -40.06 -4.01
CA SER A 15 -1.42 -40.52 -2.86
C SER A 15 -0.15 -39.68 -2.71
N VAL A 16 0.36 -39.56 -1.47
CA VAL A 16 1.57 -38.77 -1.17
C VAL A 16 2.79 -39.22 -2.01
N ARG A 17 2.83 -40.48 -2.46
CA ARG A 17 3.91 -41.01 -3.33
C ARG A 17 3.83 -40.49 -4.77
N ASP A 18 2.64 -40.14 -5.25
CA ASP A 18 2.45 -39.62 -6.62
C ASP A 18 2.88 -38.14 -6.72
N LEU A 19 2.83 -37.41 -5.61
CA LEU A 19 3.32 -36.03 -5.48
C LEU A 19 4.85 -35.98 -5.38
N GLU A 20 5.50 -36.96 -4.74
CA GLU A 20 6.98 -37.06 -4.73
C GLU A 20 7.54 -37.46 -6.10
N ALA A 21 6.86 -38.34 -6.85
CA ALA A 21 7.29 -38.76 -8.18
C ALA A 21 7.21 -37.62 -9.22
N SER A 22 6.18 -36.79 -9.15
CA SER A 22 6.02 -35.62 -10.05
C SER A 22 6.99 -34.49 -9.74
N HIS A 23 7.43 -34.35 -8.49
CA HIS A 23 8.45 -33.37 -8.10
C HIS A 23 9.87 -33.79 -8.55
N PHE A 24 10.13 -35.09 -8.69
CA PHE A 24 11.44 -35.63 -9.10
C PHE A 24 11.67 -35.58 -10.63
N GLU A 25 10.62 -35.75 -11.43
CA GLU A 25 10.68 -35.65 -12.90
C GLU A 25 10.89 -34.19 -13.38
N LEU A 26 10.35 -33.19 -12.67
CA LEU A 26 10.53 -31.77 -13.01
C LEU A 26 11.95 -31.26 -12.78
N GLN A 27 12.77 -31.97 -11.99
CA GLN A 27 14.11 -31.52 -11.61
C GLN A 27 15.22 -32.12 -12.50
N ASN A 28 14.94 -33.17 -13.29
CA ASN A 28 15.96 -33.95 -14.02
C ASN A 28 15.67 -34.18 -15.52
N GLY A 29 14.62 -33.58 -16.09
CA GLY A 29 14.32 -33.69 -17.52
C GLY A 29 15.23 -32.82 -18.40
N PRO A 30 15.67 -33.28 -19.58
CA PRO A 30 16.46 -32.46 -20.50
C PRO A 30 15.62 -31.33 -21.11
N TYR A 31 16.21 -30.13 -21.18
CA TYR A 31 15.62 -28.97 -21.84
C TYR A 31 15.44 -29.23 -23.35
N PRO A 32 14.26 -28.98 -23.95
CA PRO A 32 14.11 -29.08 -25.38
C PRO A 32 14.73 -27.85 -26.07
N GLU A 33 15.58 -28.10 -27.07
CA GLU A 33 16.03 -27.10 -28.04
C GLU A 33 14.84 -26.60 -28.86
N PHE A 34 14.64 -25.29 -28.93
CA PHE A 34 13.63 -24.65 -29.77
C PHE A 34 14.27 -24.21 -31.09
N GLU A 35 13.95 -24.93 -32.18
CA GLU A 35 14.17 -24.46 -33.54
C GLU A 35 13.24 -23.27 -33.87
N GLY A 36 13.79 -22.30 -34.61
CA GLY A 36 13.12 -21.06 -34.97
C GLY A 36 11.89 -21.26 -35.86
N GLY A 37 10.80 -20.59 -35.49
CA GLY A 37 9.57 -20.49 -36.26
C GLY A 37 8.94 -19.11 -36.10
N THR A 38 8.70 -18.46 -37.24
CA THR A 38 8.23 -17.09 -37.47
C THR A 38 7.08 -16.58 -36.59
N GLU A 39 7.33 -15.44 -35.97
CA GLU A 39 6.41 -14.57 -35.26
C GLU A 39 5.55 -13.76 -36.24
N LYS A 40 4.24 -14.05 -36.28
CA LYS A 40 3.13 -13.12 -36.58
C LYS A 40 1.83 -13.91 -36.64
N ASP A 41 1.03 -13.74 -35.58
CA ASP A 41 -0.43 -13.85 -35.48
C ASP A 41 -0.78 -14.50 -34.14
N ILE A 42 -1.82 -13.98 -33.50
CA ILE A 42 -2.41 -14.36 -32.20
C ILE A 42 -1.91 -13.51 -31.01
N PHE A 43 -2.45 -12.29 -30.87
CA PHE A 43 -3.24 -11.86 -29.69
C PHE A 43 -3.82 -10.44 -29.92
N GLU A 44 -5.07 -10.33 -30.36
CA GLU A 44 -5.85 -9.08 -30.22
C GLU A 44 -6.80 -9.20 -29.01
N PRO A 45 -6.66 -8.38 -27.96
CA PRO A 45 -7.57 -8.41 -26.83
C PRO A 45 -8.92 -7.79 -27.18
N SER A 46 -10.01 -8.47 -26.79
CA SER A 46 -11.38 -8.03 -27.07
C SER A 46 -11.70 -6.68 -26.40
N LYS A 47 -12.53 -5.86 -27.06
CA LYS A 47 -12.93 -4.49 -26.63
C LYS A 47 -13.52 -4.41 -25.20
N LEU A 48 -13.94 -5.53 -24.61
CA LEU A 48 -14.47 -5.60 -23.24
C LEU A 48 -13.34 -5.58 -22.19
N GLU A 49 -12.20 -6.21 -22.46
CA GLU A 49 -11.04 -6.18 -21.55
C GLU A 49 -10.38 -4.81 -21.51
N GLN A 50 -10.30 -4.12 -22.66
CA GLN A 50 -9.80 -2.73 -22.68
C GLN A 50 -10.70 -1.77 -21.89
N LYS A 51 -12.03 -1.98 -21.91
CA LYS A 51 -12.95 -1.17 -21.10
C LYS A 51 -12.80 -1.46 -19.60
N ALA A 52 -12.67 -2.73 -19.21
CA ALA A 52 -12.42 -3.13 -17.83
C ALA A 52 -11.09 -2.58 -17.30
N ALA A 53 -10.03 -2.66 -18.09
CA ALA A 53 -8.71 -2.08 -17.77
C ALA A 53 -8.76 -0.55 -17.65
N SER A 54 -9.58 0.14 -18.46
CA SER A 54 -9.74 1.60 -18.36
C SER A 54 -10.52 2.02 -17.10
N SER A 55 -11.52 1.23 -16.68
CA SER A 55 -12.28 1.48 -15.44
C SER A 55 -11.42 1.26 -14.20
N LEU A 56 -10.56 0.23 -14.21
CA LEU A 56 -9.59 -0.02 -13.15
C LEU A 56 -8.52 1.09 -13.07
N ASN A 57 -8.08 1.62 -14.22
CA ASN A 57 -7.17 2.76 -14.27
C ASN A 57 -7.80 4.08 -13.79
N TRP A 58 -9.11 4.24 -13.88
CA TRP A 58 -9.82 5.38 -13.28
C TRP A 58 -9.91 5.24 -11.76
N LEU A 59 -10.24 4.04 -11.25
CA LEU A 59 -10.28 3.75 -9.81
C LEU A 59 -8.91 3.92 -9.15
N SER A 60 -7.84 3.47 -9.82
CA SER A 60 -6.47 3.68 -9.32
C SER A 60 -6.09 5.16 -9.28
N ARG A 61 -6.51 5.99 -10.24
CA ARG A 61 -6.25 7.45 -10.23
C ARG A 61 -7.04 8.21 -9.17
N VAL A 62 -8.24 7.76 -8.81
CA VAL A 62 -9.04 8.37 -7.74
C VAL A 62 -8.47 8.03 -6.36
N PHE A 63 -7.87 6.83 -6.20
CA PHE A 63 -7.27 6.37 -4.94
C PHE A 63 -5.79 6.72 -4.79
N THR A 64 -5.02 6.86 -5.88
CA THR A 64 -3.58 7.20 -5.84
C THR A 64 -3.35 8.69 -6.07
N ARG A 65 -3.82 9.54 -5.15
CA ARG A 65 -3.20 10.87 -5.05
C ARG A 65 -1.88 10.71 -4.31
N SER A 66 -0.83 10.55 -5.12
CA SER A 66 0.57 10.28 -4.76
C SER A 66 1.09 11.09 -3.55
N PRO A 67 1.95 10.52 -2.69
CA PRO A 67 2.64 11.22 -1.60
C PRO A 67 3.64 12.31 -2.07
N LYS A 68 3.80 12.52 -3.39
CA LYS A 68 4.67 13.56 -3.98
C LYS A 68 4.29 15.00 -3.58
N ALA A 69 3.04 15.25 -3.19
CA ALA A 69 2.60 16.58 -2.76
C ALA A 69 3.12 17.00 -1.36
N ILE A 70 3.68 16.07 -0.58
CA ILE A 70 4.28 16.37 0.73
C ILE A 70 5.71 16.92 0.57
N THR A 71 6.43 16.49 -0.48
CA THR A 71 7.81 16.91 -0.73
C THR A 71 7.88 18.32 -1.34
N GLU A 72 7.02 18.63 -2.32
CA GLU A 72 6.98 19.97 -2.96
C GLU A 72 6.59 21.10 -1.99
N LYS A 73 5.81 20.82 -0.94
CA LYS A 73 5.41 21.82 0.05
C LYS A 73 6.45 22.07 1.15
N CYS A 74 7.46 21.22 1.30
CA CYS A 74 8.60 21.46 2.20
C CYS A 74 9.54 22.54 1.64
N GLU A 75 9.65 22.64 0.32
CA GLU A 75 10.55 23.59 -0.35
C GLU A 75 10.02 25.04 -0.28
N ALA A 76 8.70 25.21 -0.15
CA ALA A 76 8.07 26.51 0.06
C ALA A 76 8.18 27.05 1.51
N LEU A 77 8.67 26.25 2.48
CA LEU A 77 8.76 26.62 3.89
C LEU A 77 10.15 27.11 4.34
N PHE A 78 11.16 27.10 3.46
CA PHE A 78 12.49 27.65 3.73
C PHE A 78 12.73 28.93 2.91
N PRO A 79 12.31 30.11 3.39
CA PRO A 79 12.75 31.36 2.78
C PRO A 79 14.27 31.50 2.98
N ARG A 80 15.00 31.67 1.86
CA ARG A 80 16.42 32.08 1.81
C ARG A 80 16.66 33.22 2.81
N SER A 81 17.40 32.97 3.89
CA SER A 81 17.98 34.04 4.71
C SER A 81 19.21 34.58 3.99
N GLY A 82 19.11 35.82 3.53
CA GLY A 82 20.19 36.59 2.93
C GLY A 82 21.26 37.03 3.92
N GLU A 83 22.40 37.40 3.33
CA GLU A 83 23.36 38.43 3.74
C GLU A 83 23.63 38.64 5.24
N CYS A 84 24.83 38.27 5.68
CA CYS A 84 25.57 39.07 6.65
C CYS A 84 27.03 39.20 6.20
N ALA A 85 27.35 40.42 5.75
CA ALA A 85 28.68 40.88 5.48
C ALA A 85 29.32 41.47 6.76
N ASN A 86 30.65 41.35 6.81
CA ASN A 86 31.61 42.30 7.37
C ASN A 86 32.02 42.20 8.86
N GLY A 87 33.34 42.15 9.10
CA GLY A 87 33.95 42.66 10.35
C GLY A 87 35.17 41.93 10.94
N ARG A 88 36.38 42.15 10.37
CA ARG A 88 37.73 42.39 10.97
C ARG A 88 38.20 41.60 12.22
N SER A 89 39.37 40.91 12.16
CA SER A 89 40.74 41.37 12.59
C SER A 89 40.90 41.46 14.13
N SER A 90 41.89 40.94 14.86
CA SER A 90 43.27 40.46 14.62
C SER A 90 43.86 39.82 15.91
N THR A 91 45.06 39.22 15.79
CA THR A 91 46.20 39.10 16.74
C THR A 91 46.22 38.08 17.91
N ASP A 92 47.08 37.07 17.71
CA ASP A 92 48.28 36.67 18.48
C ASP A 92 48.26 35.82 19.79
N ALA A 93 49.28 34.92 19.80
CA ALA A 93 50.08 34.38 20.91
C ALA A 93 49.72 33.01 21.55
N GLU A 94 50.29 31.96 20.95
CA GLU A 94 51.22 30.96 21.55
C GLU A 94 51.13 30.60 23.06
N SER A 95 50.90 29.32 23.36
CA SER A 95 51.74 28.53 24.29
C SER A 95 51.34 27.04 24.30
N ARG A 96 52.35 26.17 24.25
CA ARG A 96 52.26 24.71 24.41
C ARG A 96 52.27 24.36 25.89
N ALA A 97 51.33 23.53 26.33
CA ALA A 97 51.55 22.58 27.43
C ALA A 97 50.55 21.42 27.32
N SER A 98 51.07 20.24 27.02
CA SER A 98 50.44 18.94 27.25
C SER A 98 50.08 18.77 28.73
N THR A 99 48.92 18.15 29.01
CA THR A 99 48.74 17.03 29.96
C THR A 99 47.25 16.81 30.26
N ASP A 100 46.87 15.54 30.26
CA ASP A 100 45.68 14.89 30.80
C ASP A 100 44.34 14.91 30.03
N ALA A 101 44.09 13.71 29.50
CA ALA A 101 42.82 13.15 29.10
C ALA A 101 41.80 13.13 30.24
N SER A 102 40.55 12.87 29.83
CA SER A 102 39.37 12.55 30.64
C SER A 102 38.77 13.70 31.42
N THR A 103 37.82 14.40 30.78
CA THR A 103 36.49 14.73 31.32
C THR A 103 35.87 15.78 30.40
N LEU A 104 35.08 15.35 29.40
CA LEU A 104 33.90 16.02 28.84
C LEU A 104 33.31 15.07 27.76
N LEU A 105 32.76 13.94 28.21
CA LEU A 105 31.72 13.26 27.43
C LEU A 105 30.44 14.05 27.70
N GLU A 106 30.15 15.05 26.87
CA GLU A 106 28.78 15.56 26.78
C GLU A 106 27.90 14.41 26.27
N PRO A 107 26.81 14.07 26.98
CA PRO A 107 25.86 13.10 26.45
C PRO A 107 25.20 13.71 25.20
N GLU A 108 25.38 13.04 24.07
CA GLU A 108 24.63 13.25 22.83
C GLU A 108 23.15 13.51 23.16
N PRO A 109 22.51 14.55 22.62
CA PRO A 109 21.13 14.86 22.93
C PRO A 109 20.25 13.69 22.47
N GLU A 110 19.74 12.95 23.44
CA GLU A 110 18.75 11.89 23.23
C GLU A 110 17.54 12.50 22.51
N VAL A 111 17.45 12.27 21.20
CA VAL A 111 16.31 12.67 20.39
C VAL A 111 15.10 11.93 20.95
N LYS A 112 14.30 12.64 21.76
CA LYS A 112 13.02 12.17 22.31
C LYS A 112 12.18 11.62 21.15
N LYS A 113 12.17 10.30 21.01
CA LYS A 113 11.37 9.55 20.04
C LYS A 113 9.91 9.76 20.42
N ARG A 114 9.29 10.83 19.94
CA ARG A 114 7.82 10.95 19.94
C ARG A 114 7.31 9.68 19.28
N SER A 115 6.39 8.96 19.93
CA SER A 115 5.76 7.76 19.37
C SER A 115 4.95 8.17 18.13
N ARG A 116 5.63 8.29 16.99
CA ARG A 116 5.01 8.52 15.70
C ARG A 116 4.49 7.17 15.24
N VAL A 117 3.18 7.06 15.12
CA VAL A 117 2.53 5.94 14.43
C VAL A 117 3.15 5.84 13.03
N ASP A 118 3.47 4.62 12.60
CA ASP A 118 4.07 4.39 11.28
C ASP A 118 3.08 4.88 10.19
N PRO A 119 3.49 5.80 9.30
CA PRO A 119 2.64 6.28 8.20
C PRO A 119 2.09 5.14 7.33
N ARG A 120 2.81 4.02 7.20
CA ARG A 120 2.36 2.84 6.46
C ARG A 120 1.17 2.17 7.13
N VAL A 121 1.22 2.00 8.45
CA VAL A 121 0.08 1.42 9.22
C VAL A 121 -1.16 2.29 9.08
N VAL A 122 -1.01 3.62 9.07
CA VAL A 122 -2.14 4.52 8.82
C VAL A 122 -2.67 4.38 7.40
N SER A 123 -1.79 4.26 6.40
CA SER A 123 -2.18 4.02 5.01
C SER A 123 -2.94 2.70 4.85
N ASP A 124 -2.42 1.62 5.42
CA ASP A 124 -3.02 0.28 5.40
C ASP A 124 -4.42 0.30 6.06
N ALA A 125 -4.56 1.00 7.18
CA ALA A 125 -5.84 1.19 7.86
C ALA A 125 -6.84 1.97 7.00
N ILE A 126 -6.40 3.04 6.32
CA ILE A 126 -7.23 3.85 5.43
C ILE A 126 -7.71 3.00 4.25
N ILE A 127 -6.84 2.19 3.65
CA ILE A 127 -7.19 1.28 2.55
C ILE A 127 -8.29 0.33 3.01
N GLY A 128 -8.06 -0.42 4.11
CA GLY A 128 -9.04 -1.37 4.64
C GLY A 128 -10.37 -0.72 5.00
N LEU A 129 -10.35 0.38 5.76
CA LEU A 129 -11.56 1.11 6.15
C LEU A 129 -12.34 1.66 4.96
N SER A 130 -11.65 2.21 3.96
CA SER A 130 -12.31 2.82 2.79
C SER A 130 -13.10 1.80 1.96
N ASP A 131 -12.52 0.62 1.75
CA ASP A 131 -13.18 -0.47 1.02
C ASP A 131 -14.27 -1.12 1.88
N GLY A 132 -13.99 -1.35 3.17
CA GLY A 132 -14.98 -1.88 4.11
C GLY A 132 -16.22 -0.98 4.24
N LEU A 133 -16.05 0.33 4.24
CA LEU A 133 -17.17 1.27 4.30
C LEU A 133 -18.02 1.27 3.01
N THR A 134 -17.44 0.98 1.85
CA THR A 134 -18.13 1.15 0.56
C THR A 134 -18.71 -0.14 0.00
N VAL A 135 -17.94 -1.23 0.00
CA VAL A 135 -18.31 -2.48 -0.69
C VAL A 135 -19.43 -3.23 0.05
N PRO A 136 -19.30 -3.57 1.35
CA PRO A 136 -20.40 -4.12 2.16
C PRO A 136 -21.66 -3.26 2.15
N PHE A 137 -21.52 -1.93 2.16
CA PHE A 137 -22.66 -1.02 2.07
C PHE A 137 -23.38 -1.14 0.71
N ALA A 138 -22.64 -1.11 -0.40
CA ALA A 138 -23.23 -1.24 -1.72
C ALA A 138 -23.93 -2.59 -1.90
N LEU A 139 -23.32 -3.67 -1.41
CA LEU A 139 -23.92 -5.01 -1.41
C LEU A 139 -25.21 -5.06 -0.60
N THR A 140 -25.20 -4.58 0.64
CA THR A 140 -26.40 -4.59 1.50
C THR A 140 -27.52 -3.69 0.98
N ALA A 141 -27.18 -2.54 0.41
CA ALA A 141 -28.13 -1.68 -0.28
C ALA A 141 -28.74 -2.38 -1.51
N GLY A 142 -27.93 -3.08 -2.30
CA GLY A 142 -28.40 -3.84 -3.45
C GLY A 142 -29.35 -4.98 -3.05
N LEU A 143 -28.94 -5.81 -2.08
CA LEU A 143 -29.74 -6.93 -1.58
C LEU A 143 -31.02 -6.49 -0.89
N SER A 144 -31.07 -5.26 -0.36
CA SER A 144 -32.30 -4.70 0.21
C SER A 144 -33.42 -4.56 -0.82
N ALA A 145 -33.11 -4.52 -2.12
CA ALA A 145 -34.10 -4.54 -3.18
C ALA A 145 -34.89 -5.86 -3.25
N LEU A 146 -34.36 -6.96 -2.70
CA LEU A 146 -35.02 -8.27 -2.63
C LEU A 146 -36.06 -8.37 -1.49
N GLY A 147 -36.17 -7.36 -0.63
CA GLY A 147 -37.21 -7.29 0.40
C GLY A 147 -37.04 -8.27 1.57
N ASN A 148 -35.89 -8.94 1.73
CA ASN A 148 -35.65 -9.86 2.84
C ASN A 148 -34.42 -9.48 3.70
N THR A 149 -34.65 -9.07 4.95
CA THR A 149 -33.60 -8.62 5.88
C THR A 149 -32.59 -9.73 6.19
N LYS A 150 -33.03 -11.00 6.27
CA LYS A 150 -32.14 -12.12 6.56
C LYS A 150 -31.12 -12.33 5.45
N ILE A 151 -31.54 -12.18 4.19
CA ILE A 151 -30.64 -12.31 3.04
C ILE A 151 -29.55 -11.23 3.13
N VAL A 152 -29.94 -9.99 3.42
CA VAL A 152 -28.99 -8.87 3.58
C VAL A 152 -27.97 -9.14 4.70
N ILE A 153 -28.43 -9.60 5.87
CA ILE A 153 -27.54 -9.87 7.01
C ILE A 153 -26.57 -11.03 6.71
N PHE A 154 -27.07 -12.18 6.26
CA PHE A 154 -26.22 -13.35 6.04
C PHE A 154 -25.26 -13.15 4.87
N ALA A 155 -25.72 -12.57 3.77
CA ALA A 155 -24.85 -12.27 2.63
C ALA A 155 -23.84 -11.17 2.97
N GLY A 156 -24.26 -10.12 3.69
CA GLY A 156 -23.36 -9.07 4.14
C GLY A 156 -22.31 -9.56 5.12
N LEU A 157 -22.65 -10.44 6.07
CA LEU A 157 -21.68 -11.02 7.00
C LEU A 157 -20.71 -11.98 6.30
N ALA A 158 -21.20 -12.76 5.33
CA ALA A 158 -20.38 -13.63 4.51
C ALA A 158 -19.39 -12.83 3.66
N GLU A 159 -19.86 -11.76 3.00
CA GLU A 159 -19.03 -10.86 2.21
C GLU A 159 -18.01 -10.11 3.09
N LEU A 160 -18.42 -9.61 4.26
CA LEU A 160 -17.54 -8.94 5.19
C LEU A 160 -16.39 -9.85 5.67
N THR A 161 -16.70 -11.10 5.99
CA THR A 161 -15.71 -12.07 6.46
C THR A 161 -14.78 -12.50 5.33
N ALA A 162 -15.34 -12.83 4.15
CA ALA A 162 -14.55 -13.23 2.99
C ALA A 162 -13.66 -12.08 2.48
N GLY A 163 -14.21 -10.86 2.43
CA GLY A 163 -13.50 -9.64 2.04
C GLY A 163 -12.37 -9.29 3.00
N ALA A 164 -12.60 -9.34 4.32
CA ALA A 164 -11.56 -9.07 5.31
C ALA A 164 -10.39 -10.05 5.19
N ILE A 165 -10.68 -11.35 5.04
CA ILE A 165 -9.64 -12.38 4.85
C ILE A 165 -8.90 -12.14 3.53
N SER A 166 -9.62 -11.92 2.43
CA SER A 166 -9.05 -11.70 1.11
C SER A 166 -8.10 -10.48 1.09
N MET A 167 -8.56 -9.32 1.59
CA MET A 167 -7.74 -8.12 1.62
C MET A 167 -6.57 -8.23 2.60
N GLY A 168 -6.76 -8.89 3.75
CA GLY A 168 -5.69 -9.17 4.70
C GLY A 168 -4.59 -10.04 4.08
N LEU A 169 -4.97 -11.11 3.39
CA LEU A 169 -4.03 -11.97 2.65
C LEU A 169 -3.35 -11.21 1.50
N GLY A 170 -4.08 -10.36 0.77
CA GLY A 170 -3.51 -9.48 -0.26
C GLY A 170 -2.45 -8.53 0.31
N GLY A 171 -2.73 -7.92 1.46
CA GLY A 171 -1.77 -7.09 2.19
C GLY A 171 -0.55 -7.86 2.68
N TYR A 172 -0.76 -9.07 3.21
CA TYR A 172 0.32 -9.96 3.65
C TYR A 172 1.24 -10.33 2.49
N LEU A 173 0.68 -10.84 1.40
CA LEU A 173 1.44 -11.30 0.22
C LEU A 173 2.15 -10.14 -0.47
N GLY A 174 1.50 -8.97 -0.55
CA GLY A 174 2.12 -7.76 -1.07
C GLY A 174 3.34 -7.35 -0.26
N ALA A 175 3.19 -7.21 1.06
CA ALA A 175 4.30 -6.87 1.94
C ALA A 175 5.41 -7.95 1.96
N LYS A 176 5.04 -9.23 1.86
CA LYS A 176 5.99 -10.34 1.78
C LYS A 176 6.80 -10.32 0.49
N SER A 177 6.13 -10.05 -0.63
CA SER A 177 6.78 -9.92 -1.93
C SER A 177 7.74 -8.72 -1.98
N GLU A 178 7.39 -7.60 -1.35
CA GLU A 178 8.31 -6.47 -1.22
C GLU A 178 9.55 -6.84 -0.37
N GLU A 179 9.38 -7.62 0.72
CA GLU A 179 10.50 -8.11 1.54
C GLU A 179 11.44 -9.04 0.75
N GLU A 180 10.87 -9.96 -0.02
CA GLU A 180 11.63 -10.90 -0.86
C GLU A 180 12.35 -10.18 -2.00
N SER A 181 11.70 -9.22 -2.65
CA SER A 181 12.33 -8.36 -3.65
C SER A 181 13.52 -7.59 -3.06
N TYR A 182 13.36 -7.01 -1.87
CA TYR A 182 14.45 -6.30 -1.19
C TYR A 182 15.65 -7.21 -0.93
N LYS A 183 15.40 -8.44 -0.45
CA LYS A 183 16.48 -9.40 -0.17
C LYS A 183 17.20 -9.86 -1.43
N ALA A 184 16.47 -10.10 -2.52
CA ALA A 184 17.07 -10.47 -3.80
C ALA A 184 18.00 -9.34 -4.29
N THR A 185 17.50 -8.11 -4.33
CA THR A 185 18.31 -6.93 -4.72
C THR A 185 19.51 -6.72 -3.81
N LEU A 186 19.39 -6.97 -2.51
CA LEU A 186 20.50 -6.87 -1.57
C LEU A 186 21.59 -7.90 -1.84
N ILE A 187 21.21 -9.14 -2.17
CA ILE A 187 22.16 -10.21 -2.52
C ILE A 187 22.89 -9.85 -3.82
N ASP A 188 22.15 -9.40 -4.85
CA ASP A 188 22.71 -9.03 -6.14
C ASP A 188 23.65 -7.83 -6.02
N THR A 189 23.25 -6.80 -5.26
CA THR A 189 24.08 -5.61 -5.01
C THR A 189 25.35 -5.98 -4.26
N LYS A 190 25.25 -6.85 -3.25
CA LYS A 190 26.43 -7.34 -2.52
C LYS A 190 27.37 -8.12 -3.43
N HIS A 191 26.83 -9.01 -4.25
CA HIS A 191 27.62 -9.77 -5.22
C HIS A 191 28.31 -8.86 -6.25
N MET A 192 27.63 -7.82 -6.74
CA MET A 192 28.21 -6.81 -7.63
C MET A 192 29.39 -6.09 -6.97
N VAL A 193 29.21 -5.60 -5.73
CA VAL A 193 30.28 -4.91 -4.98
C VAL A 193 31.47 -5.82 -4.71
N ASP A 194 31.23 -7.09 -4.37
CA ASP A 194 32.28 -8.06 -4.05
C ASP A 194 33.04 -8.52 -5.32
N THR A 195 32.38 -8.58 -6.48
CA THR A 195 32.96 -9.11 -7.72
C THR A 195 33.60 -8.03 -8.60
N CYS A 196 32.98 -6.85 -8.70
CA CYS A 196 33.41 -5.79 -9.61
C CYS A 196 33.32 -4.39 -8.98
N SER A 197 34.43 -3.90 -8.46
CA SER A 197 34.52 -2.54 -7.91
C SER A 197 34.30 -1.43 -8.95
N ALA A 198 34.54 -1.72 -10.24
CA ALA A 198 34.33 -0.76 -11.33
C ALA A 198 32.84 -0.50 -11.60
N ASP A 199 32.01 -1.54 -11.52
CA ASP A 199 30.56 -1.41 -11.70
C ASP A 199 29.95 -0.60 -10.56
N ALA A 200 30.34 -0.89 -9.31
CA ALA A 200 29.91 -0.12 -8.14
C ALA A 200 30.34 1.36 -8.25
N ALA A 201 31.55 1.65 -8.75
CA ALA A 201 31.99 3.02 -8.98
C ALA A 201 31.15 3.74 -10.06
N THR A 202 30.70 3.01 -11.08
CA THR A 202 29.82 3.52 -12.14
C THR A 202 28.44 3.85 -11.58
N SER A 203 27.81 2.95 -10.82
CA SER A 203 26.53 3.21 -10.14
C SER A 203 26.57 4.45 -9.26
N ILE A 204 27.66 4.67 -8.52
CA ILE A 204 27.83 5.89 -7.69
C ILE A 204 27.85 7.15 -8.56
N LYS A 205 28.56 7.13 -9.70
CA LYS A 205 28.61 8.28 -10.62
C LYS A 205 27.23 8.56 -11.23
N GLU A 206 26.50 7.51 -11.59
CA GLU A 206 25.13 7.62 -12.13
C GLU A 206 24.16 8.25 -11.11
N ILE A 207 24.26 7.89 -9.83
CA ILE A 207 23.47 8.51 -8.75
C ILE A 207 23.69 10.03 -8.69
N PHE A 208 24.94 10.48 -8.88
CA PHE A 208 25.30 11.89 -8.76
C PHE A 208 25.21 12.70 -10.06
N GLN A 209 25.07 12.04 -11.22
CA GLN A 209 24.97 12.69 -12.52
C GLN A 209 23.89 13.79 -12.58
N PRO A 210 22.68 13.63 -12.02
CA PRO A 210 21.63 14.66 -12.11
C PRO A 210 21.92 15.93 -11.29
N TYR A 211 22.95 15.93 -10.44
CA TYR A 211 23.28 17.05 -9.55
C TYR A 211 24.35 17.98 -10.14
N ASP A 212 24.81 17.73 -11.37
CA ASP A 212 25.80 18.55 -12.10
C ASP A 212 27.08 18.86 -11.27
N LEU A 213 27.56 17.87 -10.52
CA LEU A 213 28.78 18.01 -9.73
C LEU A 213 30.02 18.13 -10.64
N PRO A 214 31.00 18.98 -10.29
CA PRO A 214 32.28 19.02 -10.98
C PRO A 214 32.93 17.63 -11.01
N GLN A 215 33.52 17.24 -12.14
CA GLN A 215 34.03 15.88 -12.36
C GLN A 215 35.05 15.43 -11.31
N HIS A 216 35.95 16.32 -10.90
CA HIS A 216 36.92 16.05 -9.83
C HIS A 216 36.27 15.70 -8.48
N LEU A 217 35.13 16.31 -8.16
CA LEU A 217 34.40 16.06 -6.92
C LEU A 217 33.61 14.75 -7.00
N SER A 218 33.01 14.45 -8.15
CA SER A 218 32.35 13.17 -8.37
C SER A 218 33.33 12.00 -8.28
N ASP A 219 34.52 12.14 -8.86
CA ASP A 219 35.54 11.10 -8.81
C ASP A 219 36.04 10.86 -7.38
N ASP A 220 36.23 11.93 -6.59
CA ASP A 220 36.65 11.85 -5.20
C ASP A 220 35.56 11.22 -4.31
N LEU A 221 34.30 11.63 -4.48
CA LEU A 221 33.15 11.02 -3.78
C LEU A 221 33.02 9.53 -4.11
N THR A 222 33.12 9.16 -5.39
CA THR A 222 33.09 7.76 -5.82
C THR A 222 34.23 6.97 -5.18
N PHE A 223 35.45 7.50 -5.15
CA PHE A 223 36.59 6.83 -4.54
C PHE A 223 36.41 6.61 -3.04
N HIS A 224 35.91 7.61 -2.31
CA HIS A 224 35.66 7.52 -0.88
C HIS A 224 34.48 6.61 -0.54
N LEU A 225 33.38 6.67 -1.30
CA LEU A 225 32.21 5.81 -1.10
C LEU A 225 32.49 4.36 -1.48
N ALA A 226 33.27 4.09 -2.52
CA ALA A 226 33.65 2.74 -2.94
C ALA A 226 34.44 1.98 -1.86
N LYS A 227 35.16 2.71 -0.99
CA LYS A 227 35.89 2.13 0.15
C LYS A 227 35.07 2.05 1.43
N SER A 228 33.89 2.64 1.46
CA SER A 228 33.05 2.68 2.65
C SER A 228 32.46 1.29 2.93
N PRO A 229 32.47 0.83 4.19
CA PRO A 229 31.78 -0.41 4.57
C PRO A 229 30.25 -0.32 4.38
N HIS A 230 29.71 0.89 4.20
CA HIS A 230 28.29 1.15 4.00
C HIS A 230 27.89 1.29 2.53
N LEU A 231 28.77 0.96 1.57
CA LEU A 231 28.50 1.11 0.14
C LEU A 231 27.23 0.37 -0.31
N VAL A 232 27.03 -0.88 0.12
CA VAL A 232 25.84 -1.66 -0.23
C VAL A 232 24.57 -0.97 0.29
N GLN A 233 24.57 -0.45 1.52
CA GLN A 233 23.43 0.27 2.09
C GLN A 233 23.17 1.59 1.34
N PHE A 234 24.24 2.28 0.93
CA PHE A 234 24.15 3.47 0.11
C PHE A 234 23.49 3.16 -1.25
N LEU A 235 23.96 2.14 -1.97
CA LEU A 235 23.37 1.74 -3.26
C LEU A 235 21.91 1.27 -3.11
N MET A 236 21.60 0.48 -2.08
CA MET A 236 20.21 0.07 -1.80
C MET A 236 19.28 1.28 -1.56
N HIS A 237 19.79 2.33 -0.92
CA HIS A 237 19.00 3.53 -0.62
C HIS A 237 18.88 4.48 -1.81
N PHE A 238 19.97 4.78 -2.50
CA PHE A 238 20.04 5.84 -3.52
C PHE A 238 19.81 5.35 -4.94
N GLU A 239 20.27 4.13 -5.28
CA GLU A 239 20.06 3.55 -6.61
C GLU A 239 18.70 2.84 -6.65
N HIS A 240 18.45 1.94 -5.70
CA HIS A 240 17.27 1.08 -5.73
C HIS A 240 16.05 1.69 -5.03
N SER A 241 16.22 2.78 -4.26
CA SER A 241 15.14 3.44 -3.50
C SER A 241 14.31 2.48 -2.63
N GLN A 242 14.90 1.35 -2.20
CA GLN A 242 14.18 0.33 -1.45
C GLN A 242 14.48 0.47 0.05
N PRO A 243 13.49 0.84 0.88
CA PRO A 243 13.68 0.91 2.32
C PRO A 243 13.71 -0.50 2.92
N GLU A 244 14.56 -0.68 3.93
CA GLU A 244 14.64 -1.92 4.69
C GLU A 244 13.28 -2.26 5.31
N GLN A 245 12.85 -3.51 5.12
CA GLN A 245 11.55 -3.98 5.59
C GLN A 245 11.69 -4.75 6.90
N ALA A 246 10.90 -4.38 7.91
CA ALA A 246 10.81 -5.17 9.13
C ALA A 246 10.06 -6.49 8.86
N ALA A 247 10.56 -7.62 9.36
CA ALA A 247 9.93 -8.93 9.19
C ALA A 247 8.49 -9.02 9.75
N SER A 248 8.15 -8.21 10.76
CA SER A 248 6.80 -8.13 11.34
C SER A 248 5.82 -7.28 10.52
N ARG A 249 6.29 -6.58 9.47
CA ARG A 249 5.48 -5.68 8.66
C ARG A 249 4.37 -6.40 7.93
N ALA A 250 4.65 -7.57 7.35
CA ALA A 250 3.66 -8.31 6.56
C ALA A 250 2.42 -8.67 7.38
N ILE A 251 2.61 -9.16 8.61
CA ILE A 251 1.52 -9.50 9.52
C ILE A 251 0.77 -8.24 9.97
N THR A 252 1.50 -7.17 10.29
CA THR A 252 0.91 -5.90 10.73
C THR A 252 0.03 -5.29 9.65
N CYS A 253 0.51 -5.27 8.40
CA CYS A 253 -0.23 -4.83 7.22
C CYS A 253 -1.52 -5.65 7.06
N ALA A 254 -1.39 -6.98 7.05
CA ALA A 254 -2.51 -7.90 6.90
C ALA A 254 -3.62 -7.69 7.93
N LEU A 255 -3.24 -7.64 9.22
CA LEU A 255 -4.19 -7.44 10.31
C LEU A 255 -4.83 -6.04 10.26
N THR A 256 -4.05 -5.01 9.96
CA THR A 256 -4.55 -3.63 9.92
C THR A 256 -5.58 -3.45 8.80
N ILE A 257 -5.30 -3.99 7.60
CA ILE A 257 -6.23 -3.96 6.46
C ILE A 257 -7.48 -4.79 6.77
N ALA A 258 -7.31 -6.03 7.24
CA ALA A 258 -8.43 -6.93 7.53
C ALA A 258 -9.35 -6.36 8.63
N CYS A 259 -8.79 -5.86 9.72
CA CYS A 259 -9.57 -5.22 10.79
C CYS A 259 -10.23 -3.93 10.30
N GLY A 260 -9.53 -3.11 9.51
CA GLY A 260 -10.10 -1.91 8.91
C GLY A 260 -11.31 -2.23 8.03
N TYR A 261 -11.20 -3.23 7.18
CA TYR A 261 -12.27 -3.68 6.31
C TYR A 261 -13.46 -4.23 7.10
N PHE A 262 -13.20 -5.13 8.06
CA PHE A 262 -14.24 -5.73 8.89
C PHE A 262 -15.00 -4.67 9.71
N LEU A 263 -14.28 -3.78 10.39
CA LEU A 263 -14.89 -2.73 11.21
C LEU A 263 -15.64 -1.71 10.34
N GLY A 264 -15.08 -1.33 9.19
CA GLY A 264 -15.71 -0.42 8.24
C GLY A 264 -17.03 -0.98 7.70
N GLY A 265 -17.04 -2.25 7.30
CA GLY A 265 -18.22 -2.89 6.72
C GLY A 265 -19.26 -3.35 7.73
N PHE A 266 -18.87 -3.52 8.99
CA PHE A 266 -19.84 -3.82 10.05
C PHE A 266 -20.77 -2.64 10.34
N ILE A 267 -20.28 -1.41 10.20
CA ILE A 267 -21.04 -0.17 10.45
C ILE A 267 -22.36 -0.08 9.63
N PRO A 268 -22.37 -0.23 8.29
CA PRO A 268 -23.60 -0.19 7.50
C PRO A 268 -24.53 -1.39 7.77
N LEU A 269 -24.01 -2.50 8.29
CA LEU A 269 -24.78 -3.70 8.64
C LEU A 269 -25.56 -3.55 9.95
N LEU A 270 -25.07 -2.75 10.91
CA LEU A 270 -25.67 -2.59 12.23
C LEU A 270 -27.19 -2.31 12.21
N PRO A 271 -27.71 -1.39 11.38
CA PRO A 271 -29.15 -1.10 11.36
C PRO A 271 -30.02 -2.29 10.95
N TYR A 272 -29.52 -3.21 10.14
CA TYR A 272 -30.26 -4.41 9.73
C TYR A 272 -30.46 -5.39 10.89
N PHE A 273 -29.59 -5.40 11.90
CA PHE A 273 -29.76 -6.22 13.10
C PHE A 273 -30.80 -5.64 14.08
N LEU A 274 -31.02 -4.33 14.05
CA LEU A 274 -31.89 -3.63 15.00
C LEU A 274 -33.35 -3.52 14.51
N VAL A 275 -33.59 -3.66 13.21
CA VAL A 275 -34.91 -3.54 12.59
C VAL A 275 -35.58 -4.91 12.42
N GLY A 276 -36.91 -4.94 12.50
CA GLY A 276 -37.70 -6.17 12.35
C GLY A 276 -37.55 -6.82 10.97
N LYS A 277 -37.74 -8.15 10.90
CA LYS A 277 -37.48 -8.99 9.71
C LYS A 277 -38.16 -8.50 8.43
N ASP A 278 -39.32 -7.87 8.55
CA ASP A 278 -40.19 -7.48 7.42
C ASP A 278 -40.04 -5.99 7.03
N GLN A 279 -39.12 -5.25 7.68
CA GLN A 279 -38.95 -3.81 7.50
C GLN A 279 -37.60 -3.45 6.85
N VAL A 280 -37.22 -4.16 5.78
CA VAL A 280 -35.95 -3.95 5.05
C VAL A 280 -35.76 -2.51 4.60
N LEU A 281 -36.82 -1.86 4.10
CA LEU A 281 -36.76 -0.48 3.64
C LEU A 281 -36.41 0.49 4.79
N LEU A 282 -36.96 0.25 5.98
CA LEU A 282 -36.64 1.05 7.16
C LEU A 282 -35.18 0.85 7.58
N ALA A 283 -34.69 -0.40 7.55
CA ALA A 283 -33.29 -0.72 7.83
C ALA A 283 -32.34 -0.05 6.83
N LEU A 284 -32.71 -0.04 5.55
CA LEU A 284 -31.96 0.61 4.48
C LEU A 284 -31.86 2.13 4.70
N TRP A 285 -32.94 2.81 5.10
CA TRP A 285 -32.90 4.25 5.39
C TRP A 285 -31.99 4.58 6.57
N TRP A 286 -32.03 3.80 7.64
CA TRP A 286 -31.10 3.94 8.75
C TRP A 286 -29.65 3.66 8.34
N SER A 287 -29.43 2.59 7.56
CA SER A 287 -28.12 2.25 7.00
C SER A 287 -27.57 3.37 6.13
N LEU A 288 -28.38 3.97 5.26
CA LEU A 288 -28.01 5.11 4.42
C LEU A 288 -27.60 6.33 5.26
N GLY A 289 -28.33 6.62 6.34
CA GLY A 289 -28.00 7.69 7.27
C GLY A 289 -26.68 7.46 7.99
N VAL A 290 -26.50 6.29 8.60
CA VAL A 290 -25.27 5.89 9.29
C VAL A 290 -24.08 5.90 8.31
N MET A 291 -24.28 5.43 7.10
CA MET A 291 -23.23 5.36 6.08
C MET A 291 -22.81 6.75 5.59
N THR A 292 -23.78 7.64 5.37
CA THR A 292 -23.49 9.03 4.95
C THR A 292 -22.61 9.73 5.98
N VAL A 293 -22.97 9.59 7.27
CA VAL A 293 -22.16 10.15 8.37
C VAL A 293 -20.79 9.50 8.42
N SER A 294 -20.70 8.17 8.28
CA SER A 294 -19.44 7.42 8.37
C SER A 294 -18.49 7.74 7.21
N LEU A 295 -18.97 7.79 5.96
CA LEU A 295 -18.17 8.17 4.78
C LEU A 295 -17.71 9.62 4.88
N PHE A 296 -18.59 10.53 5.34
CA PHE A 296 -18.23 11.93 5.51
C PHE A 296 -17.14 12.09 6.59
N ALA A 297 -17.33 11.46 7.76
CA ALA A 297 -16.36 11.50 8.85
C ALA A 297 -15.01 10.89 8.44
N PHE A 298 -15.03 9.75 7.74
CA PHE A 298 -13.83 9.10 7.22
C PHE A 298 -13.13 9.95 6.16
N GLY A 299 -13.87 10.49 5.19
CA GLY A 299 -13.36 11.34 4.13
C GLY A 299 -12.79 12.66 4.66
N TYR A 300 -13.40 13.22 5.71
CA TYR A 300 -12.89 14.38 6.43
C TYR A 300 -11.60 14.03 7.18
N GLY A 301 -11.62 12.94 7.95
CA GLY A 301 -10.49 12.47 8.77
C GLY A 301 -9.25 12.16 7.95
N LYS A 302 -9.38 11.40 6.84
CA LYS A 302 -8.25 11.09 5.95
C LYS A 302 -7.62 12.36 5.35
N THR A 303 -8.45 13.34 5.01
CA THR A 303 -7.99 14.58 4.37
C THR A 303 -7.32 15.51 5.38
N CYS A 304 -7.81 15.54 6.63
CA CYS A 304 -7.18 16.27 7.73
C CYS A 304 -5.86 15.64 8.18
N PHE A 305 -5.74 14.31 8.09
CA PHE A 305 -4.47 13.63 8.38
C PHE A 305 -3.36 14.04 7.41
N VAL A 306 -3.69 14.21 6.12
CA VAL A 306 -2.73 14.63 5.09
C VAL A 306 -2.49 16.15 5.09
N SER A 307 -3.55 16.95 5.19
CA SER A 307 -3.46 18.42 5.01
C SER A 307 -3.24 19.19 6.31
N GLY A 308 -3.33 18.53 7.46
CA GLY A 308 -3.20 19.14 8.79
C GLY A 308 -4.55 19.59 9.37
N TRP A 309 -4.58 19.72 10.70
CA TRP A 309 -5.81 19.93 11.47
C TRP A 309 -6.18 21.41 11.73
N ARG A 310 -5.28 22.36 11.46
CA ARG A 310 -5.48 23.78 11.81
C ARG A 310 -5.47 24.68 10.57
N GLY A 311 -6.56 25.42 10.38
CA GLY A 311 -6.73 26.45 9.34
C GLY A 311 -8.06 26.35 8.60
N SER A 312 -8.70 27.49 8.32
CA SER A 312 -10.00 27.55 7.64
C SER A 312 -9.95 26.94 6.22
N HIS A 313 -8.79 27.02 5.56
CA HIS A 313 -8.55 26.38 4.27
C HIS A 313 -8.53 24.85 4.37
N HIS A 314 -7.90 24.29 5.41
CA HIS A 314 -7.80 22.84 5.62
C HIS A 314 -9.16 22.21 5.97
N MET A 315 -10.01 22.94 6.69
CA MET A 315 -11.39 22.50 6.96
C MET A 315 -12.21 22.38 5.66
N TRP A 316 -12.03 23.32 4.72
CA TRP A 316 -12.69 23.27 3.42
C TRP A 316 -12.24 22.06 2.60
N GLU A 317 -10.92 21.78 2.56
CA GLU A 317 -10.39 20.57 1.92
C GLU A 317 -10.93 19.28 2.56
N GLY A 318 -11.02 19.24 3.90
CA GLY A 318 -11.64 18.15 4.64
C GLY A 318 -13.10 17.90 4.23
N THR A 319 -13.91 18.96 4.17
CA THR A 319 -15.32 18.84 3.76
C THR A 319 -15.46 18.36 2.31
N LYS A 320 -14.61 18.84 1.40
CA LYS A 320 -14.55 18.32 0.01
C LYS A 320 -14.24 16.82 -0.03
N GLY A 321 -13.26 16.38 0.78
CA GLY A 321 -12.91 14.97 0.89
C GLY A 321 -14.05 14.10 1.43
N GLY A 322 -14.76 14.60 2.44
CA GLY A 322 -15.98 13.96 2.98
C GLY A 322 -17.09 13.84 1.94
N VAL A 323 -17.42 14.94 1.26
CA VAL A 323 -18.45 14.96 0.21
C VAL A 323 -18.08 14.03 -0.95
N GLN A 324 -16.83 14.03 -1.39
CA GLN A 324 -16.37 13.12 -2.45
C GLN A 324 -16.58 11.65 -2.05
N MET A 325 -16.28 11.28 -0.80
CA MET A 325 -16.44 9.91 -0.33
C MET A 325 -17.92 9.49 -0.27
N VAL A 326 -18.81 10.39 0.16
CA VAL A 326 -20.27 10.16 0.13
C VAL A 326 -20.77 9.98 -1.30
N LEU A 327 -20.29 10.79 -2.26
CA LEU A 327 -20.66 10.65 -3.67
C LEU A 327 -20.21 9.32 -4.27
N VAL A 328 -18.97 8.91 -3.99
CA VAL A 328 -18.44 7.62 -4.47
C VAL A 328 -19.22 6.45 -3.86
N GLY A 329 -19.45 6.46 -2.54
CA GLY A 329 -20.24 5.42 -1.88
C GLY A 329 -21.70 5.39 -2.35
N GLY A 330 -22.31 6.55 -2.57
CA GLY A 330 -23.66 6.68 -3.12
C GLY A 330 -23.76 6.16 -4.55
N LEU A 331 -22.77 6.45 -5.40
CA LEU A 331 -22.69 5.89 -6.76
C LEU A 331 -22.57 4.37 -6.72
N ALA A 332 -21.66 3.83 -5.89
CA ALA A 332 -21.46 2.39 -5.75
C ALA A 332 -22.75 1.67 -5.30
N ALA A 333 -23.42 2.20 -4.26
CA ALA A 333 -24.68 1.65 -3.78
C ALA A 333 -25.82 1.78 -4.80
N GLY A 334 -25.91 2.92 -5.49
CA GLY A 334 -26.87 3.12 -6.57
C GLY A 334 -26.66 2.15 -7.72
N SER A 335 -25.42 1.90 -8.12
CA SER A 335 -25.05 0.92 -9.15
C SER A 335 -25.41 -0.50 -8.73
N ALA A 336 -25.07 -0.91 -7.51
CA ALA A 336 -25.40 -2.23 -6.99
C ALA A 336 -26.91 -2.46 -6.90
N MET A 337 -27.65 -1.46 -6.40
CA MET A 337 -29.11 -1.52 -6.32
C MET A 337 -29.77 -1.53 -7.70
N GLY A 338 -29.26 -0.75 -8.65
CA GLY A 338 -29.71 -0.76 -10.04
C GLY A 338 -29.52 -2.14 -10.70
N LEU A 339 -28.35 -2.76 -10.48
CA LEU A 339 -28.04 -4.09 -11.01
C LEU A 339 -28.96 -5.16 -10.43
N VAL A 340 -29.12 -5.20 -9.09
CA VAL A 340 -29.99 -6.21 -8.44
C VAL A 340 -31.44 -6.05 -8.90
N ARG A 341 -31.95 -4.81 -9.01
CA ARG A 341 -33.31 -4.57 -9.53
C ARG A 341 -33.48 -5.00 -10.97
N LEU A 342 -32.48 -4.75 -11.83
CA LEU A 342 -32.53 -5.14 -13.23
C LEU A 342 -32.62 -6.67 -13.38
N PHE A 343 -31.79 -7.41 -12.63
CA PHE A 343 -31.81 -8.87 -12.65
C PHE A 343 -33.10 -9.44 -12.06
N HIS A 344 -33.61 -8.86 -10.98
CA HIS A 344 -34.89 -9.27 -10.39
C HIS A 344 -36.05 -9.09 -11.38
N ALA A 345 -36.11 -7.95 -12.06
CA ALA A 345 -37.12 -7.68 -13.08
C ALA A 345 -37.00 -8.55 -14.33
N TRP A 346 -35.80 -9.07 -14.64
CA TRP A 346 -35.60 -10.01 -15.73
C TRP A 346 -36.00 -11.45 -15.37
N SER A 347 -35.92 -11.82 -14.09
CA SER A 347 -36.24 -13.16 -13.61
C SER A 347 -37.74 -13.41 -13.39
N GLU A 348 -38.55 -12.36 -13.33
CA GLU A 348 -40.02 -12.42 -13.23
C GLU A 348 -40.69 -12.46 -14.61
#